data_AF-A0A855KAT5-F1
#
_entry.id   AF-A0A855KAT5-F1
#
_cell.length_a   1.000
_cell.length_b   1.000
_cell.length_c   1.000
_cell.angle_alpha   90.00
_cell.angle_beta   90.00
_cell.angle_gamma   90.00
#
_symmetry.space_group_name_H-M   'P 1'
#
loop_
_entity.id
_entity.type
_entity.pdbx_description
1 polymer ?
#
loop_
_entity_poly.entity_id
_entity_poly.type
_entity_poly.pdbx_seq_one_letter_code
_entity_poly.pdbx_strand_id
1 'polypeptide(L)'
;MRSEGDWRITANPLAWGSTKPEVVVLGFSKGPTQAGALASTAHDEIAYKGSRLNVGKILAHVGLIPTDEPDKLKKHIDRLIADKSGRFHFASLIRCTVERYDRRSVSWKGSGGGMLDKFIATQFGASVATNCTTTFLRDLPEETRLVVMFGLGTGLNYVASAYDLFRRARPGVWKMISSVAYTDGKITVVHVEHFAAQGALIPNWLGVNAHPRSNLGLLSRAAVEASGVSI
;
A
#
# COMPACT_ATOMS: atom_id res chain seq x y z
N MET A 1 17.04 -14.26 7.23
CA MET A 1 15.79 -14.07 8.01
C MET A 1 16.20 -13.60 9.40
N ARG A 2 15.48 -12.64 10.00
CA ARG A 2 15.70 -12.17 11.38
C ARG A 2 14.39 -12.20 12.14
N SER A 3 14.40 -12.58 13.41
CA SER A 3 13.21 -12.71 14.26
C SER A 3 13.42 -12.11 15.64
N GLU A 4 12.37 -11.54 16.23
CA GLU A 4 12.35 -11.04 17.59
C GLU A 4 10.93 -11.19 18.17
N GLY A 5 10.80 -11.97 19.25
CA GLY A 5 9.49 -12.35 19.78
C GLY A 5 8.61 -13.04 18.74
N ASP A 6 7.34 -12.63 18.66
CA ASP A 6 6.37 -13.15 17.70
C ASP A 6 6.50 -12.52 16.30
N TRP A 7 7.60 -11.80 15.99
CA TRP A 7 7.81 -11.14 14.70
C TRP A 7 9.03 -11.67 13.96
N ARG A 8 8.94 -11.75 12.64
CA ARG A 8 10.09 -12.02 11.78
C ARG A 8 10.06 -11.21 10.49
N ILE A 9 11.25 -11.00 9.95
CA ILE A 9 11.46 -10.38 8.65
C ILE A 9 12.32 -11.26 7.75
N THR A 10 11.99 -11.23 6.46
CA THR A 10 12.79 -11.83 5.39
C THR A 10 13.14 -10.75 4.38
N ALA A 11 14.44 -10.57 4.16
CA ALA A 11 14.96 -9.57 3.22
C ALA A 11 14.68 -10.03 1.79
N ASN A 12 13.76 -9.34 1.13
CA ASN A 12 13.43 -9.54 -0.26
C ASN A 12 12.86 -8.24 -0.84
N PRO A 13 13.64 -7.16 -0.94
CA PRO A 13 13.13 -5.90 -1.48
C PRO A 13 12.77 -6.09 -2.96
N LEU A 14 11.49 -5.97 -3.31
CA LEU A 14 11.05 -5.92 -4.70
C LEU A 14 10.21 -4.67 -4.94
N ALA A 15 10.30 -4.16 -6.15
CA ALA A 15 9.45 -3.11 -6.67
C ALA A 15 9.23 -3.34 -8.18
N TRP A 16 8.20 -2.68 -8.71
CA TRP A 16 7.79 -2.79 -10.10
C TRP A 16 7.41 -1.42 -10.66
N GLY A 17 7.30 -1.32 -11.97
CA GLY A 17 7.01 -0.07 -12.67
C GLY A 17 8.23 0.86 -12.76
N SER A 18 7.93 2.14 -12.90
CA SER A 18 8.89 3.21 -13.18
C SER A 18 9.81 3.56 -12.01
N THR A 19 11.01 4.03 -12.31
CA THR A 19 11.95 4.63 -11.36
C THR A 19 11.80 6.15 -11.23
N LYS A 20 10.99 6.76 -12.09
CA LYS A 20 10.58 8.18 -12.05
C LYS A 20 9.05 8.31 -12.08
N PRO A 21 8.36 7.77 -11.07
CA PRO A 21 6.90 7.72 -11.07
C PRO A 21 6.30 9.08 -10.70
N GLU A 22 5.11 9.33 -11.22
CA GLU A 22 4.20 10.36 -10.70
C GLU A 22 3.39 9.81 -9.51
N VAL A 23 3.04 8.52 -9.58
CA VAL A 23 2.20 7.82 -8.60
C VAL A 23 2.96 6.61 -8.04
N VAL A 24 3.12 6.58 -6.71
CA VAL A 24 3.71 5.46 -5.98
C VAL A 24 2.61 4.69 -5.25
N VAL A 25 2.48 3.39 -5.50
CA VAL A 25 1.48 2.52 -4.89
C VAL A 25 2.16 1.57 -3.91
N LEU A 26 1.75 1.62 -2.64
CA LEU A 26 2.39 0.91 -1.53
C LEU A 26 1.40 0.00 -0.80
N GLY A 27 1.76 -1.27 -0.64
CA GLY A 27 1.20 -2.13 0.42
C GLY A 27 1.97 -1.96 1.74
N PHE A 28 1.56 -2.66 2.81
CA PHE A 28 2.32 -2.69 4.06
C PHE A 28 3.69 -3.37 3.91
N SER A 29 3.66 -4.66 3.66
CA SER A 29 4.83 -5.51 3.45
C SER A 29 4.48 -6.55 2.39
N LYS A 30 5.50 -7.25 1.94
CA LYS A 30 5.27 -8.42 1.09
C LYS A 30 4.60 -9.54 1.89
N GLY A 31 3.66 -10.25 1.29
CA GLY A 31 3.01 -11.42 1.88
C GLY A 31 3.87 -12.70 1.74
N PRO A 32 3.70 -13.71 2.61
CA PRO A 32 4.51 -14.93 2.61
C PRO A 32 4.43 -15.71 1.29
N THR A 33 3.26 -15.72 0.63
CA THR A 33 3.07 -16.37 -0.67
C THR A 33 3.94 -15.76 -1.78
N GLN A 34 4.17 -14.45 -1.73
CA GLN A 34 5.05 -13.77 -2.69
C GLN A 34 6.54 -13.99 -2.36
N ALA A 35 6.88 -14.22 -1.08
CA ALA A 35 8.24 -14.55 -0.69
C ALA A 35 8.66 -15.96 -1.17
N GLY A 36 7.74 -16.94 -1.11
CA GLY A 36 8.00 -18.29 -1.64
C GLY A 36 8.07 -18.37 -3.17
N ALA A 37 7.45 -17.42 -3.88
CA ALA A 37 7.41 -17.39 -5.34
C ALA A 37 8.71 -16.90 -6.00
N LEU A 38 9.64 -16.30 -5.24
CA LEU A 38 10.83 -15.63 -5.77
C LEU A 38 11.78 -16.54 -6.57
N ALA A 39 11.78 -17.84 -6.29
CA ALA A 39 12.68 -18.78 -6.95
C ALA A 39 12.15 -19.29 -8.30
N SER A 40 10.86 -19.17 -8.58
CA SER A 40 10.21 -19.90 -9.70
C SER A 40 9.16 -19.11 -10.47
N THR A 41 8.82 -17.89 -10.05
CA THR A 41 7.81 -17.04 -10.69
C THR A 41 8.48 -15.83 -11.33
N ALA A 42 8.06 -15.47 -12.55
CA ALA A 42 8.55 -14.26 -13.21
C ALA A 42 8.27 -13.02 -12.35
N HIS A 43 9.21 -12.08 -12.30
CA HIS A 43 9.15 -10.91 -11.40
C HIS A 43 7.80 -10.19 -11.46
N ASP A 44 7.32 -9.90 -12.68
CA ASP A 44 6.10 -9.14 -12.90
C ASP A 44 4.82 -9.93 -12.61
N GLU A 45 4.90 -11.24 -12.37
CA GLU A 45 3.76 -12.08 -11.96
C GLU A 45 3.56 -12.13 -10.43
N ILE A 46 4.53 -11.62 -9.67
CA ILE A 46 4.53 -11.70 -8.19
C ILE A 46 3.62 -10.64 -7.58
N ALA A 47 3.67 -9.41 -8.08
CA ALA A 47 2.91 -8.29 -7.52
C ALA A 47 1.39 -8.55 -7.59
N TYR A 48 0.76 -8.46 -6.41
CA TYR A 48 -0.68 -8.62 -6.21
C TYR A 48 -1.28 -9.90 -6.82
N LYS A 49 -0.49 -10.98 -6.92
CA LYS A 49 -0.94 -12.27 -7.47
C LYS A 49 -2.26 -12.71 -6.80
N GLY A 50 -3.26 -13.03 -7.64
CA GLY A 50 -4.61 -13.40 -7.20
C GLY A 50 -5.53 -12.24 -6.77
N SER A 51 -5.02 -11.00 -6.66
CA SER A 51 -5.79 -9.83 -6.22
C SER A 51 -5.78 -8.65 -7.20
N ARG A 52 -5.23 -8.83 -8.41
CA ARG A 52 -5.12 -7.75 -9.42
C ARG A 52 -6.45 -7.10 -9.79
N LEU A 53 -7.53 -7.88 -9.79
CA LEU A 53 -8.87 -7.33 -10.01
C LEU A 53 -9.25 -6.30 -8.94
N ASN A 54 -8.98 -6.59 -7.67
CA ASN A 54 -9.30 -5.67 -6.58
C ASN A 54 -8.42 -4.42 -6.64
N VAL A 55 -7.13 -4.57 -6.96
CA VAL A 55 -6.23 -3.44 -7.23
C VAL A 55 -6.82 -2.56 -8.35
N GLY A 56 -7.23 -3.16 -9.47
CA GLY A 56 -7.85 -2.46 -10.59
C GLY A 56 -9.14 -1.73 -10.19
N LYS A 57 -10.05 -2.39 -9.48
CA LYS A 57 -11.29 -1.76 -8.97
C LYS A 57 -10.99 -0.56 -8.08
N ILE A 58 -10.03 -0.68 -7.17
CA ILE A 58 -9.67 0.38 -6.23
C ILE A 58 -9.04 1.56 -6.97
N LEU A 59 -8.07 1.32 -7.85
CA LEU A 59 -7.41 2.39 -8.61
C LEU A 59 -8.37 3.07 -9.59
N ALA A 60 -9.29 2.33 -10.21
CA ALA A 60 -10.33 2.90 -11.06
C ALA A 60 -11.30 3.78 -10.25
N HIS A 61 -11.71 3.32 -9.07
CA HIS A 61 -12.64 4.05 -8.20
C HIS A 61 -12.09 5.40 -7.74
N VAL A 62 -10.78 5.50 -7.48
CA VAL A 62 -10.13 6.76 -7.11
C VAL A 62 -9.67 7.58 -8.31
N GLY A 63 -10.00 7.17 -9.53
CA GLY A 63 -9.70 7.94 -10.74
C GLY A 63 -8.24 7.92 -11.15
N LEU A 64 -7.50 6.83 -10.89
CA LEU A 64 -6.11 6.66 -11.33
C LEU A 64 -5.96 5.82 -12.61
N ILE A 65 -6.99 5.04 -12.94
CA ILE A 65 -7.11 4.31 -14.21
C ILE A 65 -8.55 4.39 -14.70
N PRO A 66 -8.82 4.15 -15.99
CA PRO A 66 -10.18 4.08 -16.51
C PRO A 66 -11.03 3.04 -15.78
N THR A 67 -12.32 3.34 -15.60
CA THR A 67 -13.31 2.33 -15.20
C THR A 67 -13.54 1.40 -16.39
N ASP A 68 -13.51 0.09 -16.16
CA ASP A 68 -13.69 -0.89 -17.22
C ASP A 68 -14.16 -2.24 -16.65
N GLU A 69 -14.41 -3.19 -17.55
CA GLU A 69 -14.80 -4.55 -17.20
C GLU A 69 -13.71 -5.29 -16.42
N PRO A 70 -14.06 -6.26 -15.55
CA PRO A 70 -13.12 -6.93 -14.65
C PRO A 70 -11.83 -7.44 -15.30
N ASP A 71 -11.92 -8.06 -16.47
CA ASP A 71 -10.74 -8.61 -17.14
C ASP A 71 -9.83 -7.55 -17.76
N LYS A 72 -10.40 -6.41 -18.16
CA LYS A 72 -9.58 -5.27 -18.62
C LYS A 72 -8.94 -4.55 -17.43
N LEU A 73 -9.62 -4.42 -16.30
CA LEU A 73 -9.01 -3.91 -15.06
C LEU A 73 -7.79 -4.72 -14.65
N LYS A 74 -7.83 -6.06 -14.71
CA LYS A 74 -6.65 -6.90 -14.47
C LYS A 74 -5.52 -6.57 -15.45
N LYS A 75 -5.83 -6.52 -16.76
CA LYS A 75 -4.86 -6.19 -17.80
C LYS A 75 -4.25 -4.80 -17.64
N HIS A 76 -5.01 -3.81 -17.16
CA HIS A 76 -4.46 -2.50 -16.81
C HIS A 76 -3.39 -2.63 -15.72
N ILE A 77 -3.68 -3.36 -14.64
CA ILE A 77 -2.70 -3.58 -13.56
C ILE A 77 -1.47 -4.33 -14.06
N ASP A 78 -1.64 -5.36 -14.90
CA ASP A 78 -0.51 -6.09 -15.50
C ASP A 78 0.42 -5.17 -16.28
N ARG A 79 -0.15 -4.29 -17.12
CA ARG A 79 0.62 -3.32 -17.90
C ARG A 79 1.33 -2.30 -17.02
N LEU A 80 0.65 -1.77 -16.00
CA LEU A 80 1.25 -0.80 -15.08
C LEU A 80 2.43 -1.38 -14.29
N ILE A 81 2.36 -2.66 -13.90
CA ILE A 81 3.45 -3.35 -13.20
C ILE A 81 4.67 -3.52 -14.12
N ALA A 82 4.45 -3.88 -15.39
CA ALA A 82 5.51 -4.13 -16.35
C ALA A 82 6.13 -2.85 -16.94
N ASP A 83 5.42 -1.72 -16.91
CA ASP A 83 5.85 -0.47 -17.55
C ASP A 83 6.90 0.29 -16.72
N LYS A 84 8.16 0.13 -17.11
CA LYS A 84 9.32 0.79 -16.48
C LYS A 84 9.48 2.27 -16.87
N SER A 85 8.76 2.73 -17.88
CA SER A 85 8.76 4.12 -18.37
C SER A 85 7.48 4.88 -18.01
N GLY A 86 6.51 4.18 -17.42
CA GLY A 86 5.21 4.71 -17.11
C GLY A 86 5.19 5.63 -15.89
N ARG A 87 3.98 6.00 -15.49
CA ARG A 87 3.75 6.93 -14.38
C ARG A 87 3.63 6.26 -13.01
N PHE A 88 3.58 4.92 -12.95
CA PHE A 88 3.36 4.17 -11.71
C PHE A 88 4.61 3.46 -11.22
N HIS A 89 4.76 3.42 -9.89
CA HIS A 89 5.69 2.54 -9.19
C HIS A 89 4.94 1.72 -8.14
N PHE A 90 5.17 0.42 -8.08
CA PHE A 90 4.52 -0.47 -7.10
C PHE A 90 5.54 -1.07 -6.16
N ALA A 91 5.27 -0.99 -4.86
CA ALA A 91 6.12 -1.59 -3.84
C ALA A 91 5.41 -1.73 -2.48
N SER A 92 6.18 -1.80 -1.40
CA SER A 92 5.66 -1.89 -0.03
C SER A 92 6.35 -0.92 0.92
N LEU A 93 5.59 -0.33 1.85
CA LEU A 93 6.08 0.58 2.88
C LEU A 93 7.30 -0.01 3.61
N ILE A 94 7.20 -1.30 3.98
CA ILE A 94 8.30 -2.12 4.45
C ILE A 94 8.71 -3.07 3.32
N ARG A 95 9.92 -2.89 2.77
CA ARG A 95 10.44 -3.68 1.62
C ARG A 95 10.73 -5.13 1.96
N CYS A 96 10.96 -5.44 3.24
CA CYS A 96 11.05 -6.82 3.70
C CYS A 96 9.65 -7.45 3.81
N THR A 97 9.60 -8.77 3.68
CA THR A 97 8.45 -9.54 4.15
C THR A 97 8.40 -9.42 5.67
N VAL A 98 7.24 -9.05 6.22
CA VAL A 98 7.01 -8.98 7.66
C VAL A 98 5.94 -10.00 8.01
N GLU A 99 6.21 -10.83 9.01
CA GLU A 99 5.26 -11.83 9.47
C GLU A 99 5.15 -11.80 10.99
N ARG A 100 3.93 -12.00 11.49
CA ARG A 100 3.62 -12.21 12.89
C ARG A 100 3.24 -13.66 13.12
N TYR A 101 3.80 -14.28 14.15
CA TYR A 101 3.36 -15.59 14.60
C TYR A 101 1.99 -15.47 15.26
N ASP A 102 0.98 -16.13 14.70
CA ASP A 102 -0.33 -16.26 15.29
C ASP A 102 -0.40 -17.57 16.07
N ARG A 103 -0.37 -17.44 17.41
CA ARG A 103 -0.44 -18.57 18.33
C ARG A 103 -1.74 -19.35 18.22
N ARG A 104 -2.83 -18.72 17.77
CA ARG A 104 -4.15 -19.40 17.64
C ARG A 104 -4.16 -20.37 16.46
N SER A 105 -3.63 -19.94 15.33
CA SER A 105 -3.55 -20.77 14.12
C SER A 105 -2.22 -21.48 13.95
N VAL A 106 -1.31 -21.34 14.93
CA VAL A 106 0.05 -21.92 14.96
C VAL A 106 0.78 -21.67 13.63
N SER A 107 0.73 -20.43 13.14
CA SER A 107 1.24 -20.08 11.81
C SER A 107 1.70 -18.63 11.69
N TRP A 108 2.62 -18.39 10.75
CA TRP A 108 3.10 -17.05 10.43
C TRP A 108 2.13 -16.34 9.47
N LYS A 109 1.73 -15.13 9.82
CA LYS A 109 0.80 -14.30 9.05
C LYS A 109 1.48 -13.03 8.57
N GLY A 110 1.39 -12.77 7.26
CA GLY A 110 1.82 -11.50 6.64
C GLY A 110 0.68 -10.53 6.32
N SER A 111 -0.52 -10.81 6.80
CA SER A 111 -1.71 -9.98 6.60
C SER A 111 -2.67 -10.09 7.77
N GLY A 112 -3.60 -9.12 7.88
CA GLY A 112 -4.62 -9.07 8.92
C GLY A 112 -4.50 -7.86 9.85
N GLY A 113 -5.42 -7.77 10.81
CA GLY A 113 -5.46 -6.67 11.77
C GLY A 113 -4.22 -6.63 12.66
N GLY A 114 -3.67 -5.44 12.87
CA GLY A 114 -2.52 -5.24 13.76
C GLY A 114 -1.15 -5.34 13.08
N MET A 115 -1.07 -5.59 11.76
CA MET A 115 0.23 -5.87 11.12
C MET A 115 1.19 -4.68 11.14
N LEU A 116 0.72 -3.44 10.97
CA LEU A 116 1.58 -2.25 11.03
C LEU A 116 1.72 -1.71 12.44
N ASP A 117 0.60 -1.34 13.07
CA ASP A 117 0.56 -0.68 14.39
C ASP A 117 1.22 -1.53 15.48
N LYS A 118 0.94 -2.84 15.53
CA LYS A 118 1.59 -3.70 16.54
C LYS A 118 3.04 -4.02 16.20
N PHE A 119 3.42 -3.98 14.93
CA PHE A 119 4.83 -4.18 14.53
C PHE A 119 5.67 -3.00 14.99
N ILE A 120 5.25 -1.77 14.66
CA ILE A 120 5.98 -0.56 15.04
C ILE A 120 5.91 -0.23 16.53
N ALA A 121 4.97 -0.84 17.28
CA ALA A 121 4.95 -0.76 18.74
C ALA A 121 6.13 -1.50 19.41
N THR A 122 6.85 -2.36 18.69
CA THR A 122 8.06 -3.03 19.17
C THR A 122 9.32 -2.24 18.79
N GLN A 123 10.39 -2.30 19.61
CA GLN A 123 11.66 -1.66 19.26
C GLN A 123 12.23 -2.21 17.93
N PHE A 124 12.15 -3.53 17.74
CA PHE A 124 12.53 -4.19 16.50
C PHE A 124 11.78 -3.64 15.29
N GLY A 125 10.45 -3.66 15.33
CA GLY A 125 9.62 -3.22 14.22
C GLY A 125 9.71 -1.73 13.96
N ALA A 126 9.84 -0.91 15.01
CA ALA A 126 10.09 0.53 14.87
C ALA A 126 11.42 0.81 14.15
N SER A 127 12.49 0.10 14.52
CA SER A 127 13.80 0.24 13.88
C SER A 127 13.76 -0.19 12.41
N VAL A 128 13.17 -1.35 12.13
CA VAL A 128 13.01 -1.85 10.75
C VAL A 128 12.17 -0.89 9.91
N ALA A 129 11.04 -0.44 10.44
CA ALA A 129 10.14 0.48 9.74
C ALA A 129 10.82 1.79 9.44
N THR A 130 11.45 2.41 10.44
CA THR A 130 12.14 3.69 10.31
C THR A 130 13.27 3.61 9.28
N ASN A 131 14.11 2.57 9.33
CA ASN A 131 15.19 2.40 8.36
C ASN A 131 14.61 2.27 6.95
N CYS A 132 13.57 1.45 6.77
CA CYS A 132 12.99 1.21 5.46
C CYS A 132 12.33 2.48 4.89
N THR A 133 11.49 3.16 5.66
CA THR A 133 10.82 4.38 5.20
C THR A 133 11.81 5.50 4.96
N THR A 134 12.86 5.62 5.78
CA THR A 134 13.93 6.61 5.53
C THR A 134 14.69 6.30 4.24
N THR A 135 15.09 5.06 4.01
CA THR A 135 15.84 4.70 2.78
C THR A 135 15.03 4.88 1.51
N PHE A 136 13.74 4.53 1.51
CA PHE A 136 12.95 4.44 0.27
C PHE A 136 11.92 5.56 0.08
N LEU A 137 11.56 6.28 1.14
CA LEU A 137 10.56 7.34 1.06
C LEU A 137 11.12 8.72 1.35
N ARG A 138 12.32 8.88 1.91
CA ARG A 138 12.88 10.22 2.20
C ARG A 138 13.03 11.06 0.92
N ASP A 139 13.67 10.49 -0.08
CA ASP A 139 14.04 11.16 -1.33
C ASP A 139 13.30 10.49 -2.50
N LEU A 140 11.97 10.65 -2.54
CA LEU A 140 11.17 10.25 -3.70
C LEU A 140 11.54 11.12 -4.92
N PRO A 141 11.46 10.57 -6.14
CA PRO A 141 11.70 11.33 -7.37
C PRO A 141 10.85 12.60 -7.43
N GLU A 142 11.40 13.67 -8.02
CA GLU A 142 10.75 14.99 -8.07
C GLU A 142 9.42 14.98 -8.83
N GLU A 143 9.25 14.01 -9.74
CA GLU A 143 8.02 13.76 -10.48
C GLU A 143 6.90 13.22 -9.58
N THR A 144 7.23 12.66 -8.41
CA THR A 144 6.24 12.04 -7.51
C THR A 144 5.31 13.09 -6.93
N ARG A 145 4.01 12.94 -7.19
CA ARG A 145 2.94 13.79 -6.67
C ARG A 145 2.03 13.07 -5.69
N LEU A 146 1.87 11.76 -5.87
CA LEU A 146 0.90 10.96 -5.14
C LEU A 146 1.52 9.66 -4.62
N VAL A 147 1.19 9.32 -3.38
CA VAL A 147 1.38 7.98 -2.83
C VAL A 147 0.02 7.37 -2.47
N VAL A 148 -0.29 6.20 -3.03
CA VAL A 148 -1.47 5.41 -2.67
C VAL A 148 -1.07 4.32 -1.69
N MET A 149 -1.63 4.35 -0.50
CA MET A 149 -1.40 3.39 0.57
C MET A 149 -2.55 2.38 0.66
N PHE A 150 -2.29 1.11 0.36
CA PHE A 150 -3.25 0.02 0.58
C PHE A 150 -3.35 -0.32 2.06
N GLY A 151 -4.41 0.17 2.71
CA GLY A 151 -4.71 -0.12 4.10
C GLY A 151 -5.34 1.07 4.81
N LEU A 152 -6.50 0.81 5.42
CA LEU A 152 -7.15 1.73 6.36
C LEU A 152 -6.94 1.29 7.82
N GLY A 153 -6.92 -0.03 8.05
CA GLY A 153 -6.90 -0.59 9.40
C GLY A 153 -8.25 -0.48 10.12
N THR A 154 -8.30 -0.95 11.36
CA THR A 154 -9.49 -0.83 12.21
C THR A 154 -9.47 0.53 12.89
N GLY A 155 -10.54 1.31 12.75
CA GLY A 155 -10.59 2.66 13.31
C GLY A 155 -9.50 3.60 12.76
N LEU A 156 -9.06 3.37 11.52
CA LEU A 156 -8.02 4.17 10.85
C LEU A 156 -6.63 4.10 11.51
N ASN A 157 -6.38 3.09 12.36
CA ASN A 157 -5.09 2.92 13.04
C ASN A 157 -3.90 2.75 12.08
N TYR A 158 -4.13 2.17 10.90
CA TYR A 158 -3.09 2.04 9.87
C TYR A 158 -2.76 3.40 9.25
N VAL A 159 -3.76 4.26 9.02
CA VAL A 159 -3.56 5.62 8.52
C VAL A 159 -2.70 6.42 9.51
N ALA A 160 -3.06 6.40 10.80
CA ALA A 160 -2.31 7.11 11.83
C ALA A 160 -0.84 6.63 11.93
N SER A 161 -0.64 5.31 11.92
CA SER A 161 0.69 4.70 11.99
C SER A 161 1.55 5.04 10.77
N ALA A 162 0.97 5.02 9.57
CA ALA A 162 1.66 5.38 8.34
C ALA A 162 1.99 6.88 8.32
N TYR A 163 1.05 7.75 8.72
CA TYR A 163 1.28 9.18 8.83
C TYR A 163 2.48 9.52 9.70
N ASP A 164 2.60 8.88 10.88
CA ASP A 164 3.76 9.08 11.75
C ASP A 164 5.08 8.63 11.12
N LEU A 165 5.08 7.54 10.35
CA LEU A 165 6.27 7.09 9.62
C LEU A 165 6.66 8.08 8.51
N PHE A 166 5.70 8.59 7.74
CA PHE A 166 5.95 9.60 6.72
C PHE A 166 6.51 10.89 7.32
N ARG A 167 5.90 11.39 8.40
CA ARG A 167 6.34 12.60 9.10
C ARG A 167 7.75 12.49 9.66
N ARG A 168 8.19 11.30 10.05
CA ARG A 168 9.56 11.03 10.53
C ARG A 168 10.55 10.84 9.39
N ALA A 169 10.15 10.15 8.33
CA ALA A 169 11.04 9.77 7.23
C ALA A 169 11.30 10.91 6.24
N ARG A 170 10.30 11.77 6.00
CA ARG A 170 10.36 12.83 4.99
C ARG A 170 10.42 14.22 5.61
N PRO A 171 11.33 15.10 5.15
CA PRO A 171 11.30 16.50 5.54
C PRO A 171 10.01 17.17 5.01
N GLY A 172 9.56 18.22 5.68
CA GLY A 172 8.38 18.99 5.29
C GLY A 172 7.36 19.13 6.40
N VAL A 173 6.38 20.02 6.18
CA VAL A 173 5.30 20.27 7.13
C VAL A 173 4.10 19.41 6.74
N TRP A 174 4.05 18.22 7.34
CA TRP A 174 2.99 17.25 7.09
C TRP A 174 1.69 17.64 7.82
N LYS A 175 0.58 17.68 7.09
CA LYS A 175 -0.76 17.91 7.64
C LYS A 175 -1.77 16.90 7.11
N MET A 176 -2.71 16.52 7.97
CA MET A 176 -3.90 15.78 7.54
C MET A 176 -4.79 16.70 6.69
N ILE A 177 -5.32 16.18 5.59
CA ILE A 177 -6.30 16.87 4.74
C ILE A 177 -7.67 16.19 4.77
N SER A 178 -7.72 14.92 5.18
CA SER A 178 -8.94 14.19 5.51
C SER A 178 -8.61 13.06 6.48
N SER A 179 -9.59 12.25 6.87
CA SER A 179 -9.34 11.07 7.71
C SER A 179 -8.52 9.96 7.01
N VAL A 180 -8.32 10.05 5.69
CA VAL A 180 -7.61 9.05 4.88
C VAL A 180 -6.46 9.62 4.08
N ALA A 181 -6.17 10.93 4.19
CA ALA A 181 -5.14 11.56 3.38
C ALA A 181 -4.40 12.67 4.12
N TYR A 182 -3.14 12.87 3.74
CA TYR A 182 -2.25 13.87 4.29
C TYR A 182 -1.21 14.32 3.26
N THR A 183 -0.62 15.51 3.46
CA THR A 183 0.32 16.10 2.49
C THR A 183 1.38 16.95 3.18
N ASP A 184 2.55 17.06 2.55
CA ASP A 184 3.60 18.05 2.86
C ASP A 184 3.56 19.29 1.93
N GLY A 185 2.53 19.38 1.07
CA GLY A 185 2.37 20.41 0.04
C GLY A 185 3.01 20.07 -1.30
N LYS A 186 3.91 19.07 -1.36
CA LYS A 186 4.51 18.56 -2.60
C LYS A 186 3.94 17.21 -3.00
N ILE A 187 3.81 16.30 -2.03
CA ILE A 187 3.26 14.97 -2.19
C ILE A 187 1.99 14.85 -1.36
N THR A 188 0.98 14.22 -1.94
CA THR A 188 -0.20 13.76 -1.22
C THR A 188 -0.10 12.26 -0.98
N VAL A 189 -0.41 11.81 0.22
CA VAL A 189 -0.56 10.39 0.54
C VAL A 189 -2.03 10.12 0.78
N VAL A 190 -2.57 9.13 0.07
CA VAL A 190 -3.97 8.74 0.13
C VAL A 190 -4.07 7.27 0.50
N HIS A 191 -4.82 6.98 1.56
CA HIS A 191 -5.13 5.62 1.96
C HIS A 191 -6.38 5.11 1.26
N VAL A 192 -6.33 3.87 0.81
CA VAL A 192 -7.43 3.14 0.17
C VAL A 192 -7.66 1.81 0.88
N GLU A 193 -8.78 1.17 0.60
CA GLU A 193 -9.04 -0.17 1.13
C GLU A 193 -7.93 -1.15 0.74
N HIS A 194 -7.56 -2.07 1.63
CA HIS A 194 -6.54 -3.06 1.29
C HIS A 194 -7.07 -4.03 0.22
N PHE A 195 -6.33 -4.26 -0.87
CA PHE A 195 -6.77 -5.10 -2.00
C PHE A 195 -7.11 -6.55 -1.63
N ALA A 196 -6.53 -7.05 -0.53
CA ALA A 196 -6.80 -8.38 0.04
C ALA A 196 -7.80 -8.36 1.22
N ALA A 197 -8.53 -7.26 1.42
CA ALA A 197 -9.59 -7.20 2.42
C ALA A 197 -10.67 -8.25 2.11
N GLN A 198 -11.15 -8.93 3.14
CA GLN A 198 -12.10 -10.04 3.02
C GLN A 198 -13.55 -9.55 3.12
N GLY A 199 -14.47 -10.36 2.58
CA GLY A 199 -15.91 -10.12 2.66
C GLY A 199 -16.35 -8.84 1.96
N ALA A 200 -17.28 -8.11 2.58
CA ALA A 200 -17.91 -6.94 2.00
C ALA A 200 -17.09 -5.64 2.11
N LEU A 201 -15.86 -5.67 2.64
CA LEU A 201 -15.09 -4.44 2.89
C LEU A 201 -14.82 -3.63 1.61
N ILE A 202 -14.35 -4.29 0.54
CA ILE A 202 -14.12 -3.64 -0.75
C ILE A 202 -15.45 -3.17 -1.37
N PRO A 203 -16.49 -4.01 -1.55
CA PRO A 203 -17.79 -3.55 -2.04
C PRO A 203 -18.40 -2.38 -1.23
N ASN A 204 -18.29 -2.41 0.10
CA ASN A 204 -18.77 -1.34 0.98
C ASN A 204 -17.99 -0.04 0.76
N TRP A 205 -16.67 -0.13 0.62
CA TRP A 205 -15.80 1.02 0.36
C TRP A 205 -16.01 1.60 -1.05
N LEU A 206 -16.28 0.75 -2.05
CA LEU A 206 -16.63 1.14 -3.41
C LEU A 206 -18.04 1.76 -3.55
N GLY A 207 -18.87 1.71 -2.49
CA GLY A 207 -20.24 2.23 -2.52
C GLY A 207 -21.30 1.27 -3.06
N VAL A 208 -20.97 -0.01 -3.30
CA VAL A 208 -21.90 -1.00 -3.87
C VAL A 208 -23.05 -1.33 -2.91
N ASN A 209 -22.77 -1.39 -1.60
CA ASN A 209 -23.71 -1.90 -0.60
C ASN A 209 -24.35 -0.79 0.27
N ALA A 210 -24.42 0.46 -0.21
CA ALA A 210 -24.98 1.60 0.55
C ALA A 210 -24.50 1.65 2.02
N HIS A 211 -23.19 1.51 2.22
CA HIS A 211 -22.58 1.37 3.55
C HIS A 211 -21.76 2.63 3.92
N PRO A 212 -21.70 3.06 5.19
CA PRO A 212 -20.95 4.28 5.60
C PRO A 212 -19.46 4.28 5.22
N ARG A 213 -18.88 3.09 5.04
CA ARG A 213 -17.49 2.92 4.56
C ARG A 213 -17.25 3.53 3.18
N SER A 214 -18.28 3.69 2.36
CA SER A 214 -18.19 4.39 1.07
C SER A 214 -17.73 5.83 1.20
N ASN A 215 -18.05 6.50 2.32
CA ASN A 215 -17.54 7.84 2.61
C ASN A 215 -16.00 7.88 2.62
N LEU A 216 -15.34 6.83 3.09
CA LEU A 216 -13.88 6.74 3.04
C LEU A 216 -13.39 6.64 1.60
N GLY A 217 -14.09 5.92 0.72
CA GLY A 217 -13.76 5.83 -0.71
C GLY A 217 -13.90 7.17 -1.44
N LEU A 218 -14.97 7.91 -1.13
CA LEU A 218 -15.18 9.26 -1.65
C LEU A 218 -14.09 10.23 -1.18
N LEU A 219 -13.68 10.15 0.09
CA LEU A 219 -12.58 10.96 0.62
C LEU A 219 -11.23 10.61 -0.03
N SER A 220 -10.97 9.32 -0.30
CA SER A 220 -9.78 8.90 -1.03
C SER A 220 -9.78 9.45 -2.45
N ARG A 221 -10.90 9.35 -3.17
CA ARG A 221 -11.05 9.89 -4.53
C ARG A 221 -10.82 11.40 -4.56
N ALA A 222 -11.48 12.16 -3.68
CA ALA A 222 -11.33 13.61 -3.61
C ALA A 222 -9.87 14.03 -3.33
N ALA A 223 -9.14 13.26 -2.50
CA ALA A 223 -7.74 13.53 -2.22
C ALA A 223 -6.81 13.22 -3.41
N VAL A 224 -7.13 12.20 -4.22
CA VAL A 224 -6.43 11.93 -5.48
C VAL A 224 -6.67 13.05 -6.49
N GLU A 225 -7.92 13.48 -6.66
CA GLU A 225 -8.28 14.60 -7.55
C GLU A 225 -7.53 15.88 -7.13
N ALA A 226 -7.43 16.15 -5.83
CA ALA A 226 -6.71 17.30 -5.28
C ALA A 226 -5.18 17.20 -5.39
N SER A 227 -4.59 16.01 -5.61
CA SER A 227 -3.13 15.88 -5.74
C SER A 227 -2.61 16.34 -7.10
N GLY A 228 -3.50 16.67 -8.04
CA GLY A 228 -3.15 17.18 -9.37
C GLY A 228 -2.66 16.10 -10.35
N VAL A 229 -2.79 14.82 -10.00
CA VAL A 229 -2.54 13.72 -10.93
C VAL A 229 -3.80 13.46 -11.75
N SER A 230 -3.64 13.20 -13.05
CA SER A 230 -4.76 12.87 -13.94
C SER A 230 -4.64 11.44 -14.47
N ILE A 231 -5.77 10.88 -14.93
CA ILE A 231 -5.81 9.63 -15.73
C ILE A 231 -4.95 9.80 -16.99
#